data_AF-A0A931HT36-F1
#
_entry.id   AF-A0A931HT36-F1
#
_cell.length_a   1.000
_cell.length_b   1.000
_cell.length_c   1.000
_cell.angle_alpha   90.00
_cell.angle_beta   90.00
_cell.angle_gamma   90.00
#
_symmetry.space_group_name_H-M   'P 1'
#
loop_
_entity.id
_entity.type
_entity.pdbx_description
1 polymer ?
#
loop_
_entity_poly.entity_id
_entity_poly.type
_entity_poly.pdbx_seq_one_letter_code
_entity_poly.pdbx_strand_id
1 'polypeptide(L)'
;MVNSMTGYGKGSAAVDDTELHVELRSVNHRFLDISSKMPRSLLFLEDQVKSKLRESLSRGRVDVYVTIEGHGLFDKKVDVDWTVADQYFERLKEMKARYNLTGDLSIDMVSRLENVFSIQEIEEDTNELQQAFQSAFAASLDQLVQMRAQEGKRLLEDLQNRIKTIDTILEKLEERRPEVVQEYKDRIRTRIEEYTQGVIQPDDARILQEVGILAEKGDVTEEITRLHSHTSQFSKTLSKQEPVGRRLDFIVQEMHREVNTIGSKSNDSEVTKWVVDLKSEIEKIKEQVQNVE
;
A
#
# COMPACT_ATOMS: atom_id res chain seq x y z
N MET A 1 11.07 -13.02 -4.82
CA MET A 1 11.69 -11.68 -4.94
C MET A 1 10.72 -10.71 -4.31
N VAL A 2 11.20 -9.77 -3.50
CA VAL A 2 10.36 -8.73 -2.89
C VAL A 2 9.74 -7.89 -4.00
N ASN A 3 8.42 -7.79 -4.02
CA ASN A 3 7.68 -6.90 -4.90
C ASN A 3 7.10 -5.74 -4.08
N SER A 4 6.97 -4.56 -4.68
CA SER A 4 6.19 -3.49 -4.07
C SER A 4 4.70 -3.75 -4.29
N MET A 5 3.86 -3.34 -3.34
CA MET A 5 2.40 -3.26 -3.53
C MET A 5 1.94 -2.04 -4.33
N THR A 6 2.81 -1.04 -4.49
CA THR A 6 2.52 0.17 -5.27
C THR A 6 2.98 0.03 -6.71
N GLY A 7 2.13 0.44 -7.65
CA GLY A 7 2.47 0.39 -9.06
C GLY A 7 1.40 1.01 -9.95
N TYR A 8 1.80 1.28 -11.18
CA TYR A 8 0.92 1.79 -12.22
C TYR A 8 1.18 1.03 -13.51
N GLY A 9 0.14 0.82 -14.29
CA GLY A 9 0.25 0.27 -15.63
C GLY A 9 -0.77 0.91 -16.55
N LYS A 10 -0.37 1.21 -17.78
CA LYS A 10 -1.25 1.74 -18.82
C LYS A 10 -1.06 0.93 -20.09
N GLY A 11 -2.17 0.61 -20.73
CA GLY A 11 -2.18 0.01 -22.05
C GLY A 11 -3.23 0.68 -22.90
N SER A 12 -2.97 0.76 -24.19
CA SER A 12 -3.92 1.30 -25.16
C SER A 12 -3.97 0.40 -26.39
N ALA A 13 -5.15 0.29 -26.98
CA ALA A 13 -5.36 -0.39 -28.25
C ALA A 13 -6.35 0.43 -29.09
N ALA A 14 -6.21 0.38 -30.41
CA ALA A 14 -7.12 1.05 -31.33
C ALA A 14 -7.87 0.01 -32.16
N VAL A 15 -9.16 0.26 -32.39
CA VAL A 15 -10.03 -0.46 -33.32
C VAL A 15 -10.74 0.59 -34.16
N ASP A 16 -10.46 0.62 -35.46
CA ASP A 16 -10.93 1.65 -36.39
C ASP A 16 -10.71 3.08 -35.84
N ASP A 17 -11.77 3.88 -35.73
CA ASP A 17 -11.78 5.25 -35.18
C ASP A 17 -12.03 5.29 -33.65
N THR A 18 -11.75 4.19 -32.96
CA THR A 18 -11.94 4.07 -31.50
C THR A 18 -10.65 3.67 -30.79
N GLU A 19 -10.25 4.48 -29.82
CA GLU A 19 -9.18 4.18 -28.87
C GLU A 19 -9.74 3.62 -27.56
N LEU A 20 -9.12 2.55 -27.09
CA LEU A 20 -9.38 1.94 -25.80
C LEU A 20 -8.16 2.12 -24.91
N HIS A 21 -8.36 2.69 -23.73
CA HIS A 21 -7.34 2.94 -22.71
C HIS A 21 -7.65 2.13 -21.45
N VAL A 22 -6.69 1.33 -21.00
CA VAL A 22 -6.75 0.59 -19.73
C VAL A 22 -5.68 1.12 -18.80
N GLU A 23 -6.08 1.55 -17.61
CA GLU A 23 -5.17 1.93 -16.53
C GLU A 23 -5.37 1.03 -15.31
N LEU A 24 -4.27 0.54 -14.76
CA LEU A 24 -4.21 -0.21 -13.52
C LEU A 24 -3.44 0.61 -12.48
N ARG A 25 -4.06 0.87 -11.33
CA ARG A 25 -3.43 1.54 -10.18
C ARG A 25 -3.42 0.60 -9.00
N SER A 26 -2.23 0.26 -8.51
CA SER A 26 -2.06 -0.59 -7.33
C SER A 26 -1.55 0.23 -6.16
N VAL A 27 -2.19 0.07 -5.00
CA VAL A 27 -1.79 0.71 -3.74
C VAL A 27 -1.73 -0.33 -2.62
N ASN A 28 -1.06 0.04 -1.54
CA ASN A 28 -0.98 -0.80 -0.34
C ASN A 28 -2.37 -1.05 0.25
N HIS A 29 -2.69 -2.33 0.46
CA HIS A 29 -3.89 -2.76 1.15
C HIS A 29 -3.67 -4.15 1.76
N ARG A 30 -4.30 -4.41 2.92
CA ARG A 30 -4.09 -5.64 3.71
C ARG A 30 -4.42 -6.93 2.95
N PHE A 31 -5.42 -6.86 2.08
CA PHE A 31 -5.91 -7.96 1.26
C PHE A 31 -5.93 -7.52 -0.21
N LEU A 32 -5.91 -8.50 -1.12
CA LEU A 32 -6.15 -8.22 -2.53
C LEU A 32 -7.59 -7.75 -2.71
N ASP A 33 -7.76 -6.46 -3.01
CA ASP A 33 -9.04 -5.83 -3.32
C ASP A 33 -8.99 -5.31 -4.76
N ILE A 34 -9.98 -5.66 -5.58
CA ILE A 34 -9.99 -5.32 -7.01
C ILE A 34 -11.26 -4.54 -7.29
N SER A 35 -11.10 -3.25 -7.59
CA SER A 35 -12.19 -2.37 -8.02
C SER A 35 -12.08 -2.15 -9.52
N SER A 36 -13.17 -2.36 -10.25
CA SER A 36 -13.20 -2.11 -11.69
C SER A 36 -14.18 -0.98 -12.02
N LYS A 37 -13.77 -0.07 -12.90
CA LYS A 37 -14.61 0.99 -13.46
C LYS A 37 -14.51 0.87 -14.97
N MET A 38 -15.55 0.29 -15.56
CA MET A 38 -15.61 -0.05 -16.98
C MET A 38 -16.92 0.46 -17.60
N PRO A 39 -16.93 0.80 -18.91
CA PRO A 39 -18.15 1.08 -19.65
C PRO A 39 -19.08 -0.14 -19.67
N ARG A 40 -20.40 0.09 -19.80
CA ARG A 40 -21.41 -0.98 -19.77
C ARG A 40 -21.13 -2.09 -20.78
N SER A 41 -20.65 -1.73 -21.96
CA SER A 41 -20.29 -2.65 -23.05
C SER A 41 -19.17 -3.63 -22.70
N LEU A 42 -18.36 -3.38 -21.66
CA LEU A 42 -17.25 -4.26 -21.26
C LEU A 42 -17.45 -4.90 -19.89
N LEU A 43 -18.59 -4.68 -19.21
CA LEU A 43 -18.86 -5.25 -17.89
C LEU A 43 -18.84 -6.78 -17.89
N PHE A 44 -19.19 -7.42 -19.01
CA PHE A 44 -19.14 -8.88 -19.14
C PHE A 44 -17.72 -9.45 -19.04
N LEU A 45 -16.66 -8.63 -19.23
CA LEU A 45 -15.26 -9.01 -19.10
C LEU A 45 -14.71 -8.82 -17.67
N GLU A 46 -15.49 -8.22 -16.77
CA GLU A 46 -15.03 -7.86 -15.42
C GLU A 46 -14.51 -9.07 -14.63
N ASP A 47 -15.23 -10.19 -14.68
CA ASP A 47 -14.83 -11.40 -13.96
C ASP A 47 -13.54 -12.02 -14.52
N GLN A 48 -13.34 -11.97 -15.84
CA GLN A 48 -12.12 -12.43 -16.49
C GLN A 48 -10.92 -11.57 -16.06
N VAL A 49 -11.10 -10.25 -16.00
CA VAL A 49 -10.08 -9.30 -15.54
C VAL A 49 -9.71 -9.55 -14.08
N LYS A 50 -10.71 -9.71 -13.20
CA LYS A 50 -10.49 -10.02 -11.79
C LYS A 50 -9.75 -11.35 -11.60
N SER A 51 -10.05 -12.37 -12.41
CA SER A 51 -9.33 -13.66 -12.35
C SER A 51 -7.85 -13.49 -12.70
N LYS A 52 -7.52 -12.85 -13.82
CA LYS A 52 -6.13 -12.63 -14.24
C LYS A 52 -5.32 -11.81 -13.24
N LEU A 53 -5.95 -10.80 -12.62
CA LEU A 53 -5.31 -10.02 -11.56
C LEU A 53 -5.01 -10.85 -10.31
N ARG A 54 -5.90 -11.78 -9.92
CA ARG A 54 -5.68 -12.70 -8.79
C ARG A 54 -4.59 -13.73 -9.04
N GLU A 55 -4.37 -14.11 -10.30
CA GLU A 55 -3.26 -15.00 -10.68
C GLU A 55 -1.91 -14.29 -10.59
N SER A 56 -1.90 -12.98 -10.86
CA SER A 56 -0.66 -12.19 -10.93
C SER A 56 -0.28 -11.53 -9.61
N LEU A 57 -1.25 -11.22 -8.75
CA LEU A 57 -1.08 -10.41 -7.54
C LEU A 57 -1.63 -11.14 -6.31
N SER A 58 -0.94 -11.02 -5.17
CA SER A 58 -1.37 -11.67 -3.92
C SER A 58 -1.95 -10.68 -2.91
N ARG A 59 -1.52 -9.41 -2.95
CA ARG A 59 -1.94 -8.33 -2.04
C ARG A 59 -1.96 -6.95 -2.71
N GLY A 60 -2.65 -6.02 -2.05
CA GLY A 60 -2.84 -4.64 -2.49
C GLY A 60 -4.25 -4.35 -3.00
N ARG A 61 -4.60 -3.07 -3.14
CA ARG A 61 -5.82 -2.66 -3.81
C ARG A 61 -5.48 -2.25 -5.23
N VAL A 62 -6.18 -2.83 -6.19
CA VAL A 62 -6.02 -2.56 -7.63
C VAL A 62 -7.30 -1.92 -8.15
N ASP A 63 -7.19 -0.66 -8.57
CA ASP A 63 -8.26 0.01 -9.28
C ASP A 63 -7.99 -0.10 -10.80
N VAL A 64 -8.94 -0.68 -11.53
CA VAL A 64 -8.95 -0.83 -12.98
C VAL A 64 -9.84 0.25 -13.58
N TYR A 65 -9.27 1.09 -14.45
CA TYR A 65 -10.01 2.11 -15.18
C TYR A 65 -9.96 1.78 -16.66
N VAL A 66 -11.13 1.68 -17.29
CA VAL A 66 -11.25 1.47 -18.73
C VAL A 66 -11.97 2.65 -19.32
N THR A 67 -11.35 3.30 -20.29
CA THR A 67 -11.92 4.42 -21.03
C THR A 67 -11.94 4.07 -22.50
N ILE A 68 -13.04 4.39 -23.16
CA ILE A 68 -13.22 4.23 -24.60
C ILE A 68 -13.44 5.63 -25.16
N GLU A 69 -12.63 6.04 -26.12
CA GLU A 69 -12.72 7.32 -26.81
C GLU A 69 -12.88 7.07 -28.31
N GLY A 70 -13.93 7.58 -28.92
CA GLY A 70 -14.18 7.37 -30.35
C GLY A 70 -15.65 7.44 -30.73
N HIS A 71 -15.90 7.44 -32.05
CA HIS A 71 -17.25 7.54 -32.61
C HIS A 71 -17.73 6.24 -33.30
N GLY A 72 -16.92 5.17 -33.27
CA GLY A 72 -17.14 3.98 -34.11
C GLY A 72 -17.75 2.75 -33.43
N LEU A 73 -17.94 2.72 -32.11
CA LEU A 73 -18.28 1.48 -31.40
C LEU A 73 -19.78 1.18 -31.22
N PHE A 74 -20.61 2.19 -31.35
CA PHE A 74 -22.05 2.03 -31.16
C PHE A 74 -22.76 2.68 -32.31
N ASP A 75 -23.36 1.85 -33.15
CA ASP A 75 -24.25 2.35 -34.18
C ASP A 75 -25.51 2.87 -33.48
N LYS A 76 -25.75 4.17 -33.58
CA LYS A 76 -26.88 4.82 -32.90
C LYS A 76 -28.11 4.67 -33.75
N LYS A 77 -29.00 3.77 -33.36
CA LYS A 77 -30.31 3.63 -34.00
C LYS A 77 -31.35 4.43 -33.23
N VAL A 78 -32.09 5.26 -33.96
CA VAL A 78 -33.32 5.87 -33.43
C VAL A 78 -34.37 4.78 -33.38
N ASP A 79 -34.78 4.42 -32.17
CA ASP A 79 -35.90 3.51 -31.92
C ASP A 79 -37.14 4.31 -31.52
N VAL A 80 -38.30 3.81 -31.94
CA VAL A 80 -39.60 4.42 -31.66
C VAL A 80 -40.39 3.47 -30.79
N ASP A 81 -40.75 3.92 -29.58
CA ASP A 81 -41.72 3.20 -28.76
C ASP A 81 -43.12 3.48 -29.29
N TRP A 82 -43.56 2.62 -30.21
CA TRP A 82 -44.89 2.70 -30.82
C TRP A 82 -46.02 2.59 -29.78
N THR A 83 -45.80 1.88 -28.68
CA THR A 83 -46.83 1.72 -27.64
C THR A 83 -47.06 3.03 -26.89
N VAL A 84 -45.99 3.74 -26.58
CA VAL A 84 -46.06 5.07 -25.96
C VAL A 84 -46.58 6.10 -26.97
N ALA A 85 -46.11 6.04 -28.22
CA ALA A 85 -46.59 6.92 -29.30
C ALA A 85 -48.11 6.80 -29.48
N ASP A 86 -48.63 5.58 -29.60
CA ASP A 86 -50.06 5.32 -29.79
C ASP A 86 -50.88 5.86 -28.62
N GLN A 87 -50.43 5.66 -27.37
CA GLN A 87 -51.08 6.23 -26.19
C GLN A 87 -51.13 7.76 -26.23
N TYR A 88 -50.05 8.43 -26.62
CA TYR A 88 -50.06 9.89 -26.81
C TYR A 88 -51.06 10.31 -27.89
N PHE A 89 -51.08 9.62 -29.04
CA PHE A 89 -52.01 9.93 -30.13
C PHE A 89 -53.47 9.78 -29.72
N GLU A 90 -53.82 8.72 -28.98
CA GLU A 90 -55.17 8.52 -28.45
C GLU A 90 -55.59 9.64 -27.50
N ARG A 91 -54.72 10.00 -26.54
CA ARG A 91 -55.03 11.04 -25.55
C ARG A 91 -55.13 12.43 -26.15
N LEU A 92 -54.27 12.75 -27.12
CA LEU A 92 -54.33 14.04 -27.83
C LEU A 92 -55.63 14.16 -28.66
N LYS A 93 -56.08 13.07 -29.30
CA LYS A 93 -57.38 13.04 -30.00
C LYS A 93 -58.55 13.23 -29.03
N GLU A 94 -58.52 12.55 -27.88
CA GLU A 94 -59.55 12.69 -26.83
C GLU A 94 -59.61 14.14 -26.30
N MET A 95 -58.46 14.76 -26.05
CA MET A 95 -58.37 16.15 -25.59
C MET A 95 -58.90 17.14 -26.64
N LYS A 96 -58.56 16.94 -27.91
CA LYS A 96 -59.06 17.79 -29.01
C LYS A 96 -60.58 17.77 -29.06
N ALA A 97 -61.19 16.58 -28.93
CA ALA A 97 -62.64 16.42 -28.90
C ALA A 97 -63.28 17.01 -27.62
N ARG A 98 -62.70 16.75 -26.44
CA ARG A 98 -63.26 17.19 -25.15
C ARG A 98 -63.23 18.71 -24.97
N TYR A 99 -62.17 19.37 -25.44
CA TYR A 99 -61.96 20.82 -25.26
C TYR A 99 -62.19 21.65 -26.53
N ASN A 100 -62.66 21.01 -27.61
CA ASN A 100 -62.93 21.64 -28.90
C ASN A 100 -61.74 22.43 -29.47
N LEU A 101 -60.54 21.86 -29.32
CA LEU A 101 -59.28 22.47 -29.78
C LEU A 101 -59.17 22.37 -31.31
N THR A 102 -58.51 23.35 -31.92
CA THR A 102 -58.25 23.40 -33.37
C THR A 102 -56.79 23.10 -33.67
N GLY A 103 -56.50 22.53 -34.84
CA GLY A 103 -55.13 22.16 -35.27
C GLY A 103 -54.92 20.65 -35.44
N ASP A 104 -53.97 20.28 -36.29
CA ASP A 104 -53.62 18.90 -36.61
C ASP A 104 -52.33 18.47 -35.90
N LEU A 105 -52.16 17.15 -35.73
CA LEU A 105 -50.95 16.59 -35.13
C LEU A 105 -49.82 16.65 -36.17
N SER A 106 -48.89 17.59 -35.96
CA SER A 106 -47.72 17.76 -36.83
C SER A 106 -46.58 16.83 -36.39
N ILE A 107 -45.72 16.47 -37.35
CA ILE A 107 -44.51 15.68 -37.06
C ILE A 107 -43.58 16.43 -36.08
N ASP A 108 -43.52 17.77 -36.17
CA ASP A 108 -42.77 18.59 -35.19
C ASP A 108 -43.29 18.40 -33.76
N MET A 109 -44.60 18.35 -33.56
CA MET A 109 -45.19 18.10 -32.25
C MET A 109 -44.86 16.69 -31.73
N VAL A 110 -44.92 15.68 -32.59
CA VAL A 110 -44.60 14.29 -32.24
C VAL A 110 -43.13 14.14 -31.86
N SER A 111 -42.22 14.84 -32.57
CA SER A 111 -40.78 14.83 -32.27
C SER A 111 -40.41 15.37 -30.89
N ARG A 112 -41.31 16.14 -30.26
CA ARG A 112 -41.12 16.74 -28.93
C ARG A 112 -41.76 15.92 -27.80
N LEU A 113 -42.47 14.83 -28.10
CA LEU A 113 -43.08 13.99 -27.09
C LEU A 113 -42.01 13.20 -26.34
N GLU A 114 -41.99 13.36 -25.01
CA GLU A 114 -41.05 12.65 -24.14
C GLU A 114 -41.27 11.14 -24.22
N ASN A 115 -40.16 10.40 -24.27
CA ASN A 115 -40.12 8.93 -24.27
C ASN A 115 -40.68 8.23 -25.52
N VAL A 116 -41.00 8.95 -26.60
CA VAL A 116 -41.39 8.33 -27.88
C VAL A 116 -40.18 7.91 -28.70
N PHE A 117 -39.15 8.76 -28.75
CA PHE A 117 -37.90 8.48 -29.43
C PHE A 117 -36.84 8.16 -28.40
N SER A 118 -36.16 7.03 -28.59
CA SER A 118 -34.96 6.69 -27.84
C SER A 118 -33.81 6.43 -28.81
N ILE A 119 -32.60 6.73 -28.39
CA ILE A 119 -31.40 6.35 -29.12
C ILE A 119 -30.91 5.06 -28.47
N GLN A 120 -30.96 3.96 -29.21
CA GLN A 120 -30.36 2.70 -28.81
C GLN A 120 -28.97 2.59 -29.43
N GLU A 121 -28.00 2.23 -28.59
CA GLU A 121 -26.67 1.83 -29.03
C GLU A 121 -26.75 0.35 -29.44
N ILE A 122 -26.55 0.06 -30.72
CA ILE A 122 -26.46 -1.31 -31.21
C ILE A 122 -25.05 -1.83 -30.89
N GLU A 123 -24.97 -2.92 -30.13
CA GLU A 123 -23.73 -3.67 -29.93
C GLU A 123 -23.39 -4.41 -31.24
N GLU A 124 -22.61 -3.79 -32.13
CA GLU A 124 -22.01 -4.51 -33.27
C GLU A 124 -20.68 -5.17 -32.87
N ASP A 125 -20.50 -6.40 -33.39
CA ASP A 125 -19.33 -7.28 -33.35
C ASP A 125 -18.30 -7.06 -32.21
N THR A 126 -18.67 -7.50 -31.00
CA THR A 126 -17.87 -7.47 -29.77
C THR A 126 -16.48 -8.12 -29.84
N ASN A 127 -16.16 -8.90 -30.88
CA ASN A 127 -14.92 -9.69 -30.94
C ASN A 127 -13.66 -8.83 -31.13
N GLU A 128 -13.66 -7.84 -32.02
CA GLU A 128 -12.49 -7.00 -32.27
C GLU A 128 -12.21 -6.08 -31.09
N LEU A 129 -13.27 -5.48 -30.52
CA LEU A 129 -13.18 -4.71 -29.28
C LEU A 129 -12.66 -5.56 -28.11
N GLN A 130 -13.12 -6.81 -27.98
CA GLN A 130 -12.64 -7.73 -26.96
C GLN A 130 -11.16 -8.06 -27.13
N GLN A 131 -10.70 -8.29 -28.35
CA GLN A 131 -9.28 -8.53 -28.63
C GLN A 131 -8.42 -7.31 -28.31
N ALA A 132 -8.86 -6.11 -28.72
CA ALA A 132 -8.19 -4.86 -28.39
C ALA A 132 -8.14 -4.61 -26.89
N PHE A 133 -9.25 -4.85 -26.17
CA PHE A 133 -9.29 -4.80 -24.72
C PHE A 133 -8.29 -5.77 -24.08
N GLN A 134 -8.26 -7.03 -24.53
CA GLN A 134 -7.34 -8.02 -23.98
C GLN A 134 -5.88 -7.65 -24.22
N SER A 135 -5.56 -7.05 -25.37
CA SER A 135 -4.23 -6.55 -25.70
C SER A 135 -3.84 -5.37 -24.80
N ALA A 136 -4.70 -4.35 -24.69
CA ALA A 136 -4.47 -3.20 -23.82
C ALA A 136 -4.36 -3.61 -22.34
N PHE A 137 -5.22 -4.52 -21.89
CA PHE A 137 -5.17 -5.06 -20.53
C PHE A 137 -3.86 -5.83 -20.27
N ALA A 138 -3.44 -6.70 -21.17
CA ALA A 138 -2.18 -7.43 -21.04
C ALA A 138 -0.98 -6.48 -20.95
N ALA A 139 -0.90 -5.47 -21.82
CA ALA A 139 0.14 -4.46 -21.78
C ALA A 139 0.14 -3.67 -20.45
N SER A 140 -1.05 -3.28 -19.97
CA SER A 140 -1.18 -2.59 -18.68
C SER A 140 -0.75 -3.46 -17.50
N LEU A 141 -1.06 -4.76 -17.52
CA LEU A 141 -0.70 -5.71 -16.48
C LEU A 141 0.81 -5.97 -16.47
N ASP A 142 1.43 -6.17 -17.63
CA ASP A 142 2.86 -6.35 -17.75
C ASP A 142 3.62 -5.12 -17.22
N GLN A 143 3.17 -3.91 -17.58
CA GLN A 143 3.76 -2.68 -17.06
C GLN A 143 3.61 -2.58 -15.54
N LEU A 144 2.43 -2.92 -15.00
CA LEU A 144 2.18 -2.91 -13.55
C LEU A 144 3.13 -3.87 -12.81
N VAL A 145 3.27 -5.10 -13.30
CA VAL A 145 4.15 -6.12 -12.70
C VAL A 145 5.61 -5.68 -12.78
N GLN A 146 6.04 -5.12 -13.91
CA GLN A 146 7.40 -4.59 -14.06
C GLN A 146 7.69 -3.44 -13.10
N MET A 147 6.76 -2.48 -12.96
CA MET A 147 6.90 -1.37 -12.01
C MET A 147 6.97 -1.87 -10.57
N ARG A 148 6.08 -2.80 -10.17
CA ARG A 148 6.10 -3.41 -8.82
C ARG A 148 7.41 -4.14 -8.53
N ALA A 149 7.96 -4.85 -9.52
CA ALA A 149 9.24 -5.54 -9.39
C ALA A 149 10.43 -4.57 -9.29
N GLN A 150 10.43 -3.48 -10.08
CA GLN A 150 11.49 -2.47 -10.03
C GLN A 150 11.48 -1.72 -8.68
N GLU A 151 10.30 -1.34 -8.21
CA GLU A 151 10.15 -0.69 -6.91
C GLU A 151 10.50 -1.66 -5.77
N GLY A 152 10.10 -2.92 -5.88
CA GLY A 152 10.48 -3.98 -4.93
C GLY A 152 11.99 -4.15 -4.76
N LYS A 153 12.77 -4.02 -5.85
CA LYS A 153 14.24 -4.02 -5.78
C LYS A 153 14.79 -2.84 -4.98
N ARG A 154 14.25 -1.63 -5.20
CA ARG A 154 14.65 -0.43 -4.45
C ARG A 154 14.31 -0.55 -2.98
N LEU A 155 13.12 -1.05 -2.66
CA LEU A 155 12.70 -1.32 -1.28
C LEU A 155 13.62 -2.33 -0.60
N LEU A 156 14.00 -3.39 -1.31
CA LEU A 156 14.93 -4.39 -0.78
C LEU A 156 16.30 -3.77 -0.44
N GLU A 157 16.85 -2.97 -1.34
CA GLU A 157 18.14 -2.28 -1.13
C GLU A 157 18.07 -1.29 0.04
N ASP A 158 17.01 -0.48 0.15
CA ASP A 158 16.79 0.44 1.27
C ASP A 158 16.71 -0.31 2.60
N LEU A 159 15.86 -1.34 2.68
CA LEU A 159 15.70 -2.15 3.88
C LEU A 159 17.00 -2.83 4.33
N GLN A 160 17.80 -3.34 3.38
CA GLN A 160 19.12 -3.92 3.69
C GLN A 160 20.09 -2.89 4.25
N ASN A 161 20.11 -1.67 3.70
CA ASN A 161 20.98 -0.59 4.20
C ASN A 161 20.58 -0.11 5.60
N ARG A 162 19.27 -0.08 5.89
CA ARG A 162 18.76 0.25 7.24
C ARG A 162 19.15 -0.79 8.27
N ILE A 163 19.02 -2.07 7.93
CA ILE A 163 19.45 -3.16 8.83
C ILE A 163 20.94 -3.08 9.12
N LYS A 164 21.79 -2.83 8.11
CA LYS A 164 23.22 -2.60 8.34
C LYS A 164 23.49 -1.42 9.27
N THR A 165 22.73 -0.33 9.13
CA THR A 165 22.85 0.83 10.00
C THR A 165 22.49 0.48 11.45
N ILE A 166 21.43 -0.31 11.66
CA ILE A 166 21.06 -0.84 12.97
C ILE A 166 22.18 -1.71 13.53
N ASP A 167 22.72 -2.66 12.76
CA ASP A 167 23.80 -3.55 13.21
C ASP A 167 25.04 -2.75 13.63
N THR A 168 25.44 -1.70 12.88
CA THR A 168 26.54 -0.81 13.27
C THR A 168 26.28 -0.04 14.57
N ILE A 169 25.03 0.32 14.86
CA ILE A 169 24.68 0.96 16.14
C ILE A 169 24.74 -0.06 17.29
N LEU A 170 24.34 -1.31 17.03
CA LEU A 170 24.43 -2.39 18.02
C LEU A 170 25.88 -2.70 18.41
N GLU A 171 26.79 -2.74 17.44
CA GLU A 171 28.22 -2.91 17.71
C GLU A 171 28.75 -1.81 18.67
N LYS A 172 28.38 -0.55 18.44
CA LYS A 172 28.74 0.57 19.33
C LYS A 172 28.15 0.45 20.73
N LEU A 173 26.91 -0.04 20.83
CA LEU A 173 26.27 -0.30 22.12
C LEU A 173 27.01 -1.38 22.91
N GLU A 174 27.46 -2.45 22.25
CA GLU A 174 28.23 -3.52 22.87
C GLU A 174 29.59 -3.03 23.37
N GLU A 175 30.29 -2.22 22.58
CA GLU A 175 31.60 -1.63 22.93
C GLU A 175 31.50 -0.64 24.10
N ARG A 176 30.44 0.17 24.15
CA ARG A 176 30.25 1.19 25.20
C ARG A 176 29.85 0.61 26.55
N ARG A 177 29.23 -0.58 26.56
CA ARG A 177 28.66 -1.17 27.80
C ARG A 177 29.69 -1.36 28.93
N PRO A 178 30.87 -1.96 28.71
CA PRO A 178 31.89 -2.08 29.77
C PRO A 178 32.37 -0.72 30.29
N GLU A 179 32.48 0.28 29.41
CA GLU A 179 32.90 1.64 29.77
C GLU A 179 31.88 2.31 30.69
N VAL A 180 30.58 2.17 30.41
CA VAL A 180 29.50 2.73 31.24
C VAL A 180 29.56 2.18 32.66
N VAL A 181 29.81 0.89 32.84
CA VAL A 181 29.94 0.28 34.18
C VAL A 181 31.16 0.84 34.91
N GLN A 182 32.28 1.01 34.21
CA GLN A 182 33.51 1.55 34.78
C GLN A 182 33.37 3.04 35.16
N GLU A 183 32.84 3.87 34.26
CA GLU A 183 32.57 5.29 34.51
C GLU A 183 31.61 5.48 35.70
N TYR A 184 30.61 4.61 35.84
CA TYR A 184 29.68 4.67 36.97
C TYR A 184 30.37 4.33 38.29
N LYS A 185 31.20 3.30 38.31
CA LYS A 185 32.01 2.92 39.48
C LYS A 185 32.91 4.07 39.91
N ASP A 186 33.60 4.69 38.96
CA ASP A 186 34.49 5.81 39.24
C ASP A 186 33.70 7.02 39.77
N ARG A 187 32.53 7.31 39.19
CA ARG A 187 31.64 8.38 39.66
C ARG A 187 31.15 8.17 41.09
N ILE A 188 30.78 6.95 41.48
CA ILE A 188 30.39 6.63 42.87
C ILE A 188 31.58 6.88 43.81
N ARG A 189 32.77 6.37 43.44
CA ARG A 189 33.99 6.53 44.25
C ARG A 189 34.33 8.00 44.46
N THR A 190 34.42 8.79 43.39
CA THR A 190 34.70 10.23 43.48
C THR A 190 33.70 10.95 44.37
N ARG A 191 32.41 10.63 44.25
CA ARG A 191 31.36 11.29 45.03
C ARG A 191 31.41 10.93 46.52
N ILE A 192 31.80 9.70 46.86
CA ILE A 192 32.04 9.29 48.26
C ILE A 192 33.26 10.04 48.81
N GLU A 193 34.36 10.10 48.07
CA GLU A 193 35.58 10.82 48.49
C GLU A 193 35.32 12.32 48.71
N GLU A 194 34.53 12.96 47.85
CA GLU A 194 34.10 14.35 48.00
C GLU A 194 33.27 14.57 49.28
N TYR A 195 32.30 13.69 49.57
CA TYR A 195 31.45 13.83 50.75
C TYR A 195 32.18 13.51 52.06
N THR A 196 33.14 12.58 52.03
CA THR A 196 33.90 12.21 53.22
C THR A 196 35.10 13.11 53.46
N GLN A 197 35.48 13.96 52.49
CA GLN A 197 36.69 14.80 52.50
C GLN A 197 37.96 13.99 52.82
N GLY A 198 37.97 12.70 52.46
CA GLY A 198 39.06 11.77 52.78
C GLY A 198 39.15 11.35 54.25
N VAL A 199 38.24 11.79 55.13
CA VAL A 199 38.20 11.44 56.56
C VAL A 199 37.73 10.00 56.78
N ILE A 200 36.81 9.53 55.92
CA ILE A 200 36.29 8.16 55.93
C ILE A 200 36.73 7.51 54.62
N GLN A 201 37.49 6.41 54.73
CA GLN A 201 37.86 5.64 53.55
C GLN A 201 36.63 4.93 52.97
N PRO A 202 36.48 4.91 51.64
CA PRO A 202 35.39 4.20 51.00
C PRO A 202 35.49 2.69 51.31
N ASP A 203 34.38 2.09 51.73
CA ASP A 203 34.28 0.63 51.85
C ASP A 203 34.10 0.03 50.45
N ASP A 204 35.19 -0.48 49.89
CA ASP A 204 35.21 -1.06 48.55
C ASP A 204 34.20 -2.22 48.40
N ALA A 205 33.91 -2.98 49.47
CA ALA A 205 32.93 -4.07 49.40
C ALA A 205 31.50 -3.53 49.19
N ARG A 206 31.14 -2.44 49.86
CA ARG A 206 29.85 -1.76 49.67
C ARG A 206 29.73 -1.10 48.30
N ILE A 207 30.82 -0.47 47.83
CA ILE A 207 30.84 0.13 46.49
C ILE A 207 30.64 -0.94 45.42
N LEU A 208 31.35 -2.06 45.51
CA LEU A 208 31.21 -3.17 44.56
C LEU A 208 29.80 -3.77 44.60
N GLN A 209 29.16 -3.85 45.77
CA GLN A 209 27.79 -4.33 45.90
C GLN A 209 26.80 -3.39 45.18
N GLU A 210 26.91 -2.07 45.38
CA GLU A 210 26.04 -1.09 44.70
C GLU A 210 26.28 -1.05 43.19
N VAL A 211 27.54 -1.11 42.76
CA VAL A 211 27.90 -1.22 41.33
C VAL A 211 27.30 -2.49 40.73
N GLY A 212 27.30 -3.62 41.44
CA GLY A 212 26.68 -4.86 40.99
C GLY A 212 25.17 -4.75 40.79
N ILE A 213 24.44 -4.17 41.77
CA ILE A 213 22.98 -3.97 41.68
C ILE A 213 22.62 -3.03 40.53
N LEU A 214 23.42 -1.98 40.32
CA LEU A 214 23.23 -1.03 39.22
C LEU A 214 23.56 -1.63 37.86
N ALA A 215 24.64 -2.41 37.78
CA ALA A 215 25.01 -3.13 36.57
C ALA A 215 23.90 -4.10 36.16
N GLU A 216 23.28 -4.80 37.12
CA GLU A 216 22.14 -5.68 36.86
C GLU A 216 20.90 -4.91 36.37
N LYS A 217 20.58 -3.76 36.98
CA LYS A 217 19.45 -2.92 36.56
C LYS A 217 19.65 -2.28 35.17
N GLY A 218 20.89 -1.93 34.85
CA GLY A 218 21.29 -1.36 33.57
C GLY A 218 21.66 -2.40 32.52
N ASP A 219 21.59 -3.70 32.85
CA ASP A 219 22.00 -4.76 31.94
C ASP A 219 21.00 -4.89 30.78
N VAL A 220 21.50 -4.60 29.59
CA VAL A 220 20.79 -4.67 28.31
C VAL A 220 21.34 -5.76 27.40
N THR A 221 22.19 -6.65 27.93
CA THR A 221 22.86 -7.73 27.16
C THR A 221 21.84 -8.63 26.44
N GLU A 222 20.76 -8.98 27.14
CA GLU A 222 19.73 -9.84 26.58
C GLU A 222 18.99 -9.13 25.44
N GLU A 223 18.60 -7.87 25.65
CA GLU A 223 17.92 -7.06 24.63
C GLU A 223 18.78 -6.87 23.37
N ILE A 224 20.08 -6.59 23.51
CA ILE A 224 21.01 -6.47 22.37
C ILE A 224 21.12 -7.80 21.63
N THR A 225 21.27 -8.91 22.36
CA THR A 225 21.35 -10.26 21.75
C THR A 225 20.07 -10.61 21.00
N ARG A 226 18.90 -10.33 21.58
CA ARG A 226 17.60 -10.52 20.93
C ARG A 226 17.49 -9.64 19.69
N LEU A 227 17.91 -8.38 19.76
CA LEU A 227 17.87 -7.45 18.63
C LEU A 227 18.75 -7.91 17.46
N HIS A 228 19.98 -8.41 17.71
CA HIS A 228 20.80 -9.06 16.67
C HIS A 228 20.13 -10.29 16.05
N SER A 229 19.47 -11.10 16.87
CA SER A 229 18.70 -12.25 16.37
C SER A 229 17.57 -11.78 15.44
N HIS A 230 16.87 -10.72 15.81
CA HIS A 230 15.81 -10.12 15.00
C HIS A 230 16.33 -9.51 13.69
N THR A 231 17.46 -8.76 13.68
CA THR A 231 18.05 -8.22 12.44
C THR A 231 18.51 -9.33 11.49
N SER A 232 19.10 -10.40 12.04
CA SER A 232 19.46 -11.61 11.27
C SER A 232 18.22 -12.29 10.69
N GLN A 233 17.16 -12.45 11.48
CA GLN A 233 15.90 -13.04 11.04
C GLN A 233 15.20 -12.19 9.97
N PHE A 234 15.26 -10.87 10.09
CA PHE A 234 14.73 -9.92 9.11
C PHE A 234 15.42 -10.10 7.77
N SER A 235 16.75 -10.10 7.75
CA SER A 235 17.57 -10.29 6.54
C SER A 235 17.32 -11.64 5.86
N LYS A 236 17.22 -12.72 6.65
CA LYS A 236 16.87 -14.07 6.14
C LYS A 236 15.48 -14.10 5.53
N THR A 237 14.53 -13.39 6.15
CA THR A 237 13.14 -13.35 5.70
C THR A 237 13.01 -12.57 4.40
N LEU A 238 13.71 -11.44 4.25
CA LEU A 238 13.76 -10.66 3.01
C LEU A 238 14.28 -11.46 1.80
N SER A 239 15.10 -12.47 2.03
CA SER A 239 15.71 -13.29 0.96
C SER A 239 14.79 -14.38 0.42
N LYS A 240 13.59 -14.55 0.99
CA LYS A 240 12.66 -15.61 0.60
C LYS A 240 11.86 -15.28 -0.67
N GLN A 241 11.32 -16.32 -1.31
CA GLN A 241 10.45 -16.21 -2.49
C GLN A 241 8.96 -16.43 -2.16
N GLU A 242 8.57 -16.19 -0.92
CA GLU A 242 7.16 -16.22 -0.46
C GLU A 242 6.73 -14.81 -0.04
N PRO A 243 5.43 -14.53 0.08
CA PRO A 243 4.97 -13.26 0.64
C PRO A 243 5.46 -13.06 2.08
N VAL A 244 6.24 -12.00 2.32
CA VAL A 244 6.99 -11.83 3.58
C VAL A 244 6.54 -10.65 4.43
N GLY A 245 5.77 -9.71 3.87
CA GLY A 245 5.40 -8.46 4.55
C GLY A 245 4.87 -8.64 5.98
N ARG A 246 3.92 -9.57 6.18
CA ARG A 246 3.34 -9.82 7.53
C ARG A 246 4.36 -10.35 8.53
N ARG A 247 5.30 -11.19 8.07
CA ARG A 247 6.35 -11.76 8.93
C ARG A 247 7.38 -10.69 9.29
N LEU A 248 7.69 -9.81 8.34
CA LEU A 248 8.55 -8.66 8.58
C LEU A 248 7.91 -7.68 9.58
N ASP A 249 6.59 -7.41 9.49
CA ASP A 249 5.87 -6.58 10.46
C ASP A 249 6.05 -7.08 11.90
N PHE A 250 5.91 -8.39 12.12
CA PHE A 250 6.14 -8.99 13.44
C PHE A 250 7.58 -8.82 13.92
N ILE A 251 8.56 -9.04 13.05
CA ILE A 251 9.97 -8.88 13.43
C ILE A 251 10.25 -7.43 13.83
N VAL A 252 9.73 -6.46 13.07
CA VAL A 252 9.87 -5.03 13.35
C VAL A 252 9.23 -4.64 14.68
N GLN A 253 8.07 -5.22 15.01
CA GLN A 253 7.42 -5.01 16.30
C GLN A 253 8.29 -5.52 17.46
N GLU A 254 8.89 -6.70 17.34
CA GLU A 254 9.79 -7.23 18.36
C GLU A 254 11.07 -6.38 18.45
N MET A 255 11.66 -5.96 17.33
CA MET A 255 12.81 -5.04 17.33
C MET A 255 12.50 -3.74 18.08
N HIS A 256 11.32 -3.16 17.83
CA HIS A 256 10.89 -1.95 18.53
C HIS A 256 10.73 -2.19 20.04
N ARG A 257 10.25 -3.37 20.45
CA ARG A 257 10.12 -3.75 21.86
C ARG A 257 11.48 -3.84 22.55
N GLU A 258 12.47 -4.45 21.91
CA GLU A 258 13.83 -4.55 22.45
C GLU A 258 14.46 -3.17 22.62
N VAL A 259 14.39 -2.31 21.59
CA VAL A 259 14.95 -0.95 21.66
C VAL A 259 14.29 -0.08 22.73
N ASN A 260 12.99 -0.23 22.96
CA ASN A 260 12.32 0.46 24.07
C ASN A 260 12.82 -0.02 25.44
N THR A 261 13.07 -1.33 25.57
CA THR A 261 13.59 -1.91 26.81
C THR A 261 15.01 -1.41 27.09
N ILE A 262 15.89 -1.40 26.07
CA ILE A 262 17.24 -0.80 26.15
C ILE A 262 17.14 0.65 26.64
N GLY A 263 16.32 1.45 25.96
CA GLY A 263 16.12 2.86 26.32
C GLY A 263 15.61 3.09 27.75
N SER A 264 14.78 2.19 28.28
CA SER A 264 14.24 2.30 29.63
C SER A 264 15.22 1.88 30.73
N LYS A 265 16.22 1.05 30.40
CA LYS A 265 17.24 0.54 31.33
C LYS A 265 18.51 1.38 31.33
N SER A 266 18.78 2.11 30.25
CA SER A 266 20.01 2.88 30.08
C SER A 266 19.90 4.31 30.64
N ASN A 267 20.90 4.70 31.44
CA ASN A 267 21.04 6.06 31.98
C ASN A 267 22.24 6.83 31.37
N ASP A 268 22.90 6.25 30.38
CA ASP A 268 24.03 6.86 29.66
C ASP A 268 23.54 7.74 28.50
N SER A 269 24.14 8.90 28.32
CA SER A 269 23.71 9.88 27.32
C SER A 269 24.02 9.46 25.89
N GLU A 270 25.13 8.77 25.65
CA GLU A 270 25.47 8.27 24.30
C GLU A 270 24.55 7.12 23.92
N VAL A 271 24.32 6.19 24.85
CA VAL A 271 23.35 5.10 24.67
C VAL A 271 21.95 5.65 24.39
N THR A 272 21.53 6.70 25.09
CA THR A 272 20.23 7.35 24.84
C THR A 272 20.14 7.91 23.41
N LYS A 273 21.22 8.52 22.90
CA LYS A 273 21.27 9.03 21.53
C LYS A 273 21.13 7.88 20.51
N TRP A 274 21.88 6.81 20.69
CA TRP A 274 21.79 5.62 19.83
C TRP A 274 20.42 4.94 19.88
N VAL A 275 19.76 4.91 21.04
CA VAL A 275 18.39 4.40 21.16
C VAL A 275 17.43 5.24 20.30
N VAL A 276 17.58 6.56 20.27
CA VAL A 276 16.76 7.43 19.41
C VAL A 276 17.02 7.13 17.93
N ASP A 277 18.28 6.98 17.55
CA ASP A 277 18.67 6.63 16.17
C ASP A 277 18.09 5.27 15.76
N LEU A 278 18.18 4.25 16.63
CA LEU A 278 17.59 2.93 16.43
C LEU A 278 16.07 2.99 16.27
N LYS A 279 15.37 3.74 17.13
CA LYS A 279 13.91 3.91 17.01
C LYS A 279 13.54 4.55 15.68
N SER A 280 14.30 5.56 15.25
CA SER A 280 14.08 6.23 13.97
C SER A 280 14.24 5.25 12.80
N GLU A 281 15.30 4.44 12.77
CA GLU A 281 15.49 3.47 11.70
C GLU A 281 14.45 2.35 11.71
N ILE A 282 14.03 1.87 12.89
CA ILE A 282 12.98 0.85 13.01
C ILE A 282 11.63 1.37 12.52
N GLU A 283 11.24 2.61 12.83
CA GLU A 283 9.99 3.18 12.31
C GLU A 283 10.05 3.41 10.79
N LYS A 284 11.19 3.83 10.24
CA LYS A 284 11.36 3.90 8.77
C LYS A 284 11.23 2.53 8.11
N ILE A 285 11.84 1.48 8.70
CA ILE A 285 11.69 0.10 8.24
C ILE A 285 10.21 -0.31 8.27
N LYS A 286 9.50 -0.02 9.37
CA LYS A 286 8.08 -0.34 9.53
C LYS A 286 7.22 0.26 8.43
N GLU A 287 7.45 1.52 8.06
CA GLU A 287 6.75 2.16 6.95
C GLU A 287 7.02 1.47 5.61
N GLN A 288 8.27 1.10 5.33
CA GLN A 288 8.63 0.43 4.08
C GLN A 288 8.10 -1.01 4.00
N VAL A 289 8.12 -1.75 5.11
CA VAL A 289 7.60 -3.13 5.19
C VAL A 289 6.12 -3.19 4.84
N GLN A 290 5.34 -2.15 5.13
CA GLN A 290 3.94 -2.10 4.73
C GLN A 290 3.75 -2.13 3.20
N ASN A 291 4.74 -1.71 2.42
CA ASN A 291 4.69 -1.74 0.96
C ASN A 291 5.29 -3.03 0.35
N VAL A 292 5.82 -3.94 1.17
CA VAL A 292 6.44 -5.20 0.73
C VAL A 292 5.40 -6.30 0.58
N GLU A 293 5.32 -6.86 -0.63
CA GLU A 293 4.61 -8.10 -0.94
C GLU A 293 5.53 -9.32 -0.81
#